data_AF-A0A7V9VI16-F1
#
_entry.id   AF-A0A7V9VI16-F1
#
_cell.length_a   1.000
_cell.length_b   1.000
_cell.length_c   1.000
_cell.angle_alpha   90.00
_cell.angle_beta   90.00
_cell.angle_gamma   90.00
#
_symmetry.space_group_name_H-M   'P 1'
#
loop_
_entity.id
_entity.type
_entity.pdbx_description
1 polymer ?
#
loop_
_entity_poly.entity_id
_entity_poly.type
_entity_poly.pdbx_seq_one_letter_code
_entity_poly.pdbx_strand_id
1 'polypeptide(L)'
;MDRFAPTPADSRSEPMRTDWVRISVIAGFIATFMMTVTVTGGYLLANAIGDMSGGTVATWFEALSGNEMVDTIGDSVAVGMVLNLIVGLVWALIYGRLAEPVLNGPGWLKGIIFAMVPFLLSILVFFPIMGAGFLGADIGAGPLPVLGNLVAHVVFGAVLGFFFAIEEGSGISDDASEHQASASSERGTALGILIGGVVGAIGGYAIAPTMDDLASRPVLALAGVLTGAAIGALIGSLTGMTTDEDTAARADRKR
;
A
#
# COMPACT_ATOMS: atom_id res chain seq x y z
N MET A 1 -20.68 49.25 37.86
CA MET A 1 -21.37 47.95 37.79
C MET A 1 -21.31 47.50 36.34
N ASP A 2 -20.14 47.01 35.93
CA ASP A 2 -19.89 46.60 34.56
C ASP A 2 -20.28 45.13 34.40
N ARG A 3 -21.13 44.88 33.40
CA ARG A 3 -21.64 43.56 33.05
C ARG A 3 -20.48 42.68 32.59
N PHE A 4 -20.20 41.64 33.36
CA PHE A 4 -19.55 40.44 32.87
C PHE A 4 -20.39 39.87 31.72
N ALA A 5 -19.97 40.12 30.48
CA ALA A 5 -20.46 39.34 29.36
C ALA A 5 -19.84 37.94 29.47
N PRO A 6 -20.62 36.85 29.48
CA PRO A 6 -20.06 35.51 29.42
C PRO A 6 -19.39 35.32 28.07
N THR A 7 -18.11 34.97 28.09
CA THR A 7 -17.38 34.45 26.93
C THR A 7 -18.19 33.31 26.33
N PRO A 8 -18.49 33.30 25.02
CA PRO A 8 -19.11 32.14 24.39
C PRO A 8 -18.17 30.96 24.62
N ALA A 9 -18.68 29.92 25.29
CA ALA A 9 -18.01 28.65 25.35
C ALA A 9 -17.89 28.15 23.92
N ASP A 10 -16.69 28.21 23.37
CA ASP A 10 -16.34 27.66 22.06
C ASP A 10 -16.42 26.13 22.18
N SER A 11 -17.64 25.59 22.13
CA SER A 11 -17.92 24.17 22.09
C SER A 11 -17.62 23.63 20.70
N ARG A 12 -16.37 23.79 20.24
CA ARG A 12 -15.84 22.98 19.14
C ARG A 12 -15.76 21.57 19.68
N SER A 13 -16.88 20.85 19.56
CA SER A 13 -16.83 19.41 19.39
C SER A 13 -15.82 19.16 18.28
N GLU A 14 -14.60 18.74 18.63
CA GLU A 14 -13.60 18.36 17.64
C GLU A 14 -14.27 17.41 16.66
N PRO A 15 -14.35 17.76 15.36
CA PRO A 15 -14.97 16.89 14.38
C PRO A 15 -14.25 15.56 14.44
N MET A 16 -15.00 14.53 14.77
CA MET A 16 -14.48 13.24 15.19
C MET A 16 -13.87 12.51 13.98
N ARG A 17 -12.65 12.87 13.56
CA ARG A 17 -11.66 12.07 12.80
C ARG A 17 -12.18 11.25 11.61
N THR A 18 -13.30 11.57 10.96
CA THR A 18 -13.98 10.68 10.00
C THR A 18 -13.11 10.23 8.81
N ASP A 19 -12.04 10.96 8.51
CA ASP A 19 -11.17 10.71 7.37
C ASP A 19 -10.11 9.62 7.62
N TRP A 20 -9.93 9.16 8.88
CA TRP A 20 -8.88 8.18 9.19
C TRP A 20 -9.03 6.87 8.40
N VAL A 21 -10.27 6.45 8.10
CA VAL A 21 -10.53 5.25 7.30
C VAL A 21 -10.07 5.45 5.86
N ARG A 22 -10.42 6.59 5.24
CA ARG A 22 -10.00 6.93 3.88
C ARG A 22 -8.48 6.98 3.79
N ILE A 23 -7.83 7.69 4.71
CA ILE A 23 -6.38 7.82 4.78
C ILE A 23 -5.72 6.45 4.96
N SER A 24 -6.22 5.63 5.88
CA SER A 24 -5.75 4.26 6.08
C SER A 24 -5.86 3.41 4.81
N VAL A 25 -6.96 3.50 4.06
CA VAL A 25 -7.15 2.70 2.84
C VAL A 25 -6.19 3.15 1.74
N ILE A 26 -6.05 4.45 1.49
CA ILE A 26 -5.15 4.99 0.46
C ILE A 26 -3.70 4.68 0.81
N ALA A 27 -3.26 5.01 2.03
CA ALA A 27 -1.89 4.77 2.48
C ALA A 27 -1.58 3.27 2.54
N GLY A 28 -2.54 2.46 2.96
CA GLY A 28 -2.42 0.99 2.99
C GLY A 28 -2.29 0.37 1.61
N PHE A 29 -3.07 0.83 0.63
CA PHE A 29 -2.97 0.38 -0.76
C PHE A 29 -1.58 0.70 -1.33
N ILE A 30 -1.11 1.93 -1.18
CA ILE A 30 0.20 2.36 -1.68
C ILE A 30 1.32 1.59 -0.98
N ALA A 31 1.27 1.45 0.35
CA ALA A 31 2.26 0.69 1.11
C ALA A 31 2.32 -0.77 0.69
N THR A 32 1.16 -1.41 0.48
CA THR A 32 1.09 -2.82 0.05
C THR A 32 1.61 -3.00 -1.38
N PHE A 33 1.32 -2.04 -2.27
CA PHE A 33 1.89 -2.02 -3.60
C PHE A 33 3.42 -1.91 -3.57
N MET A 34 3.97 -0.97 -2.79
CA MET A 34 5.41 -0.79 -2.64
C MET A 34 6.10 -2.01 -2.02
N MET A 35 5.46 -2.67 -1.04
CA MET A 35 5.92 -3.93 -0.49
C MET A 35 5.94 -5.04 -1.55
N THR A 36 4.88 -5.13 -2.38
CA THR A 36 4.80 -6.11 -3.47
C THR A 36 5.93 -5.89 -4.48
N VAL A 37 6.17 -4.65 -4.91
CA VAL A 37 7.29 -4.29 -5.79
C VAL A 37 8.63 -4.69 -5.15
N THR A 38 8.79 -4.47 -3.85
CA THR A 38 10.01 -4.83 -3.10
C THR A 38 10.24 -6.34 -3.09
N VAL A 39 9.20 -7.12 -2.79
CA VAL A 39 9.27 -8.59 -2.77
C VAL A 39 9.56 -9.14 -4.16
N THR A 40 8.85 -8.65 -5.18
CA THR A 40 9.09 -9.04 -6.58
C THR A 40 10.51 -8.70 -7.02
N GLY A 41 11.01 -7.50 -6.71
CA GLY A 41 12.39 -7.11 -7.00
C GLY A 41 13.41 -8.01 -6.30
N GLY A 42 13.16 -8.37 -5.04
CA GLY A 42 14.00 -9.33 -4.30
C GLY A 42 13.98 -10.73 -4.91
N TYR A 43 12.82 -11.21 -5.37
CA TYR A 43 12.68 -12.49 -6.07
C TYR A 43 13.43 -12.50 -7.40
N LEU A 44 13.30 -11.45 -8.22
CA LEU A 44 14.03 -11.34 -9.49
C LEU A 44 15.54 -11.29 -9.26
N LEU A 45 15.99 -10.57 -8.22
CA LEU A 45 17.40 -10.55 -7.82
C LEU A 45 17.89 -11.94 -7.38
N ALA A 46 17.07 -12.67 -6.62
CA ALA A 46 17.42 -14.01 -6.17
C ALA A 46 17.59 -14.97 -7.35
N ASN A 47 16.67 -14.96 -8.33
CA ASN A 47 16.81 -15.78 -9.54
C ASN A 47 18.01 -15.39 -10.40
N ALA A 48 18.39 -14.11 -10.43
CA ALA A 48 19.54 -13.66 -11.22
C ALA A 48 20.89 -14.08 -10.61
N ILE A 49 20.95 -14.29 -9.29
CA ILE A 49 22.17 -14.65 -8.55
C ILE A 49 22.22 -16.14 -8.20
N GLY A 50 21.06 -16.80 -8.11
CA GLY A 50 20.90 -18.20 -7.73
C GLY A 50 21.70 -19.15 -8.61
N ASP A 51 22.50 -20.00 -7.97
CA ASP A 51 23.25 -21.06 -8.64
C ASP A 51 23.54 -22.20 -7.64
N MET A 52 23.02 -23.40 -7.93
CA MET A 52 23.26 -24.62 -7.14
C MET A 52 24.73 -25.05 -7.13
N SER A 53 25.50 -24.70 -8.17
CA SER A 53 26.92 -25.02 -8.31
C SER A 53 27.84 -23.90 -7.82
N GLY A 54 27.25 -22.77 -7.41
CA GLY A 54 27.96 -21.58 -6.97
C GLY A 54 28.50 -21.67 -5.53
N GLY A 55 29.00 -20.54 -5.03
CA GLY A 55 29.40 -20.41 -3.63
C GLY A 55 28.19 -20.32 -2.68
N THR A 56 28.44 -20.34 -1.37
CA THR A 56 27.40 -20.36 -0.32
C THR A 56 26.29 -19.32 -0.52
N VAL A 57 26.66 -18.09 -0.89
CA VAL A 57 25.68 -17.00 -1.12
C VAL A 57 24.81 -17.28 -2.34
N ALA A 58 25.37 -17.79 -3.44
CA ALA A 58 24.61 -18.14 -4.63
C ALA A 58 23.64 -19.31 -4.36
N THR A 59 24.08 -20.31 -3.59
CA THR A 59 23.21 -21.40 -3.14
C THR A 59 22.09 -20.91 -2.22
N TRP A 60 22.34 -19.90 -1.38
CA TRP A 60 21.28 -19.30 -0.55
C TRP A 60 20.24 -18.57 -1.39
N PHE A 61 20.66 -17.82 -2.42
CA PHE A 61 19.73 -17.16 -3.33
C PHE A 61 18.91 -18.17 -4.13
N GLU A 62 19.54 -19.26 -4.57
CA GLU A 62 18.86 -20.38 -5.23
C GLU A 62 17.79 -21.00 -4.32
N ALA A 63 18.16 -21.33 -3.08
CA ALA A 63 17.23 -21.88 -2.10
C ALA A 63 16.09 -20.90 -1.74
N LEU A 64 16.34 -19.58 -1.82
CA LEU A 64 15.33 -18.56 -1.57
C LEU A 64 14.29 -18.46 -2.68
N SER A 65 14.70 -18.64 -3.95
CA SER A 65 13.79 -18.58 -5.10
C SER A 65 13.19 -19.92 -5.50
N GLY A 66 13.86 -21.03 -5.21
CA GLY A 66 13.47 -22.40 -5.57
C GLY A 66 13.06 -23.25 -4.36
N ASN A 67 12.04 -22.81 -3.62
CA ASN A 67 11.49 -23.56 -2.49
C ASN A 67 9.97 -23.77 -2.60
N GLU A 68 9.47 -24.76 -1.86
CA GLU A 68 8.06 -25.17 -1.85
C GLU A 68 7.10 -24.02 -1.53
N MET A 69 7.51 -23.07 -0.68
CA MET A 69 6.69 -21.90 -0.36
C MET A 69 6.50 -21.00 -1.58
N VAL A 70 7.57 -20.76 -2.35
CA VAL A 70 7.50 -20.04 -3.63
C VAL A 70 6.64 -20.80 -4.63
N ASP A 71 6.80 -22.12 -4.74
CA ASP A 71 6.01 -22.95 -5.67
C ASP A 71 4.51 -22.90 -5.33
N THR A 72 4.18 -23.04 -4.03
CA THR A 72 2.80 -22.95 -3.53
C THR A 72 2.16 -21.60 -3.83
N ILE A 73 2.93 -20.51 -3.63
CA ILE A 73 2.47 -19.16 -3.98
C ILE A 73 2.38 -19.02 -5.50
N GLY A 74 3.32 -19.59 -6.25
CA GLY A 74 3.38 -19.64 -7.72
C GLY A 74 2.13 -20.23 -8.36
N ASP A 75 1.64 -21.34 -7.82
CA ASP A 75 0.42 -22.01 -8.28
C ASP A 75 -0.84 -21.17 -8.04
N SER A 76 -0.80 -20.25 -7.07
CA SER A 76 -1.94 -19.43 -6.64
C SER A 76 -1.60 -17.95 -6.52
N VAL A 77 -0.76 -17.43 -7.43
CA VAL A 77 -0.23 -16.05 -7.35
C VAL A 77 -1.34 -15.01 -7.19
N ALA A 78 -2.42 -15.15 -7.94
CA ALA A 78 -3.57 -14.26 -7.84
C ALA A 78 -4.21 -14.25 -6.44
N VAL A 79 -4.35 -15.42 -5.81
CA VAL A 79 -4.86 -15.54 -4.45
C VAL A 79 -3.89 -14.93 -3.44
N GLY A 80 -2.59 -15.22 -3.59
CA GLY A 80 -1.53 -14.64 -2.75
C GLY A 80 -1.53 -13.11 -2.78
N MET A 81 -1.70 -12.52 -3.96
CA MET A 81 -1.75 -11.06 -4.13
C MET A 81 -3.01 -10.43 -3.55
N VAL A 82 -4.18 -11.06 -3.73
CA VAL A 82 -5.43 -10.59 -3.10
C VAL A 82 -5.32 -10.65 -1.57
N LEU A 83 -4.80 -11.76 -1.03
CA LEU A 83 -4.59 -11.89 0.41
C LEU A 83 -3.57 -10.87 0.93
N ASN A 84 -2.47 -10.65 0.20
CA ASN A 84 -1.48 -9.62 0.55
C ASN A 84 -2.12 -8.23 0.63
N LEU A 85 -2.96 -7.87 -0.34
CA LEU A 85 -3.70 -6.61 -0.33
C LEU A 85 -4.66 -6.52 0.87
N ILE A 86 -5.47 -7.55 1.11
CA ILE A 86 -6.43 -7.56 2.23
C ILE A 86 -5.70 -7.41 3.57
N VAL A 87 -4.65 -8.21 3.78
CA VAL A 87 -3.86 -8.17 5.03
C VAL A 87 -3.18 -6.80 5.19
N GLY A 88 -2.60 -6.26 4.13
CA GLY A 88 -2.01 -4.92 4.14
C GLY A 88 -3.01 -3.82 4.49
N LEU A 89 -4.23 -3.87 3.95
CA LEU A 89 -5.31 -2.93 4.29
C LEU A 89 -5.77 -3.09 5.74
N VAL A 90 -5.89 -4.30 6.25
CA VAL A 90 -6.23 -4.55 7.67
C VAL A 90 -5.17 -3.93 8.58
N TRP A 91 -3.88 -4.12 8.28
CA TRP A 91 -2.81 -3.50 9.04
C TRP A 91 -2.81 -1.98 8.94
N ALA A 92 -3.15 -1.40 7.78
CA ALA A 92 -3.25 0.04 7.62
C ALA A 92 -4.42 0.65 8.43
N LEU A 93 -5.54 -0.04 8.55
CA LEU A 93 -6.65 0.35 9.43
C LEU A 93 -6.26 0.26 10.91
N ILE A 94 -5.58 -0.82 11.30
CA ILE A 94 -5.04 -0.98 12.66
C ILE A 94 -4.05 0.16 12.97
N TYR A 95 -3.17 0.49 12.03
CA TYR A 95 -2.21 1.59 12.16
C TYR A 95 -2.92 2.91 12.44
N GLY A 96 -3.80 3.35 11.52
CA GLY A 96 -4.48 4.63 11.63
C GLY A 96 -5.36 4.75 12.87
N ARG A 97 -5.96 3.65 13.33
CA ARG A 97 -6.85 3.66 14.50
C ARG A 97 -6.12 3.57 15.83
N LEU A 98 -5.07 2.75 15.92
CA LEU A 98 -4.47 2.34 17.20
C LEU A 98 -3.02 2.79 17.37
N ALA A 99 -2.21 2.74 16.33
CA ALA A 99 -0.77 3.00 16.44
C ALA A 99 -0.43 4.46 16.17
N GLU A 100 -1.00 5.04 15.11
CA GLU A 100 -0.77 6.41 14.69
C GLU A 100 -0.98 7.41 15.85
N PRO A 101 -2.07 7.37 16.64
CA PRO A 101 -2.32 8.39 17.67
C PRO A 101 -1.39 8.30 18.88
N VAL A 102 -0.69 7.17 19.05
CA VAL A 102 0.09 6.86 20.26
C VAL A 102 1.60 6.96 20.00
N LEU A 103 2.02 6.71 18.76
CA LEU A 103 3.42 6.74 18.39
C LEU A 103 3.91 8.17 18.16
N ASN A 104 5.08 8.49 18.73
CA ASN A 104 5.72 9.79 18.59
C ASN A 104 6.79 9.77 17.50
N GLY A 105 7.06 10.93 16.90
CA GLY A 105 8.12 11.12 15.90
C GLY A 105 7.60 11.28 14.48
N PRO A 106 8.49 11.30 13.47
CA PRO A 106 8.11 11.50 12.08
C PRO A 106 7.28 10.32 11.55
N GLY A 107 6.34 10.60 10.65
CA GLY A 107 5.37 9.61 10.13
C GLY A 107 6.00 8.30 9.65
N TRP A 108 7.04 8.40 8.82
CA TRP A 108 7.74 7.21 8.31
C TRP A 108 8.33 6.34 9.44
N LEU A 109 8.84 6.94 10.52
CA LEU A 109 9.40 6.20 11.66
C LEU A 109 8.30 5.55 12.49
N LYS A 110 7.17 6.25 12.72
CA LYS A 110 5.98 5.66 13.36
C LYS A 110 5.53 4.41 12.62
N GLY A 111 5.47 4.50 11.29
CA GLY A 111 5.10 3.39 10.42
C GLY A 111 6.10 2.21 10.47
N ILE A 112 7.41 2.47 10.48
CA ILE A 112 8.44 1.41 10.65
C ILE A 112 8.29 0.71 12.00
N ILE A 113 8.17 1.47 13.09
CA ILE A 113 8.01 0.90 14.44
C ILE A 113 6.78 -0.01 14.49
N PHE A 114 5.67 0.45 13.92
CA PHE A 114 4.45 -0.34 13.81
C PHE A 114 4.66 -1.63 12.99
N ALA A 115 5.31 -1.54 11.83
CA ALA A 115 5.51 -2.67 10.92
C ALA A 115 6.42 -3.78 11.49
N MET A 116 7.14 -3.52 12.59
CA MET A 116 7.85 -4.57 13.30
C MET A 116 6.91 -5.63 13.89
N VAL A 117 5.66 -5.28 14.21
CA VAL A 117 4.66 -6.25 14.68
C VAL A 117 4.29 -7.26 13.60
N PRO A 118 3.79 -6.87 12.40
CA PRO A 118 3.53 -7.83 11.33
C PRO A 118 4.80 -8.55 10.84
N PHE A 119 5.96 -7.89 10.85
CA PHE A 119 7.25 -8.56 10.56
C PHE A 119 7.51 -9.73 11.49
N LEU A 120 7.38 -9.53 12.81
CA LEU A 120 7.58 -10.59 13.79
C LEU A 120 6.51 -11.67 13.65
N LEU A 121 5.25 -11.31 13.40
CA LEU A 121 4.20 -12.28 13.15
C LEU A 121 4.50 -13.13 11.90
N SER A 122 5.04 -12.55 10.84
CA SER A 122 5.32 -13.32 9.64
C SER A 122 6.46 -14.33 9.86
N ILE A 123 7.56 -13.96 10.52
CA ILE A 123 8.69 -14.88 10.74
C ILE A 123 8.42 -15.90 11.86
N LEU A 124 7.61 -15.55 12.86
CA LEU A 124 7.37 -16.40 14.04
C LEU A 124 6.12 -17.28 13.90
N VAL A 125 5.14 -16.87 13.08
CA VAL A 125 3.87 -17.57 12.94
C VAL A 125 3.66 -18.03 11.50
N PHE A 126 3.76 -17.12 10.53
CA PHE A 126 3.45 -17.46 9.14
C PHE A 126 4.47 -18.41 8.50
N PHE A 127 5.77 -18.18 8.70
CA PHE A 127 6.82 -19.04 8.17
C PHE A 127 6.68 -20.50 8.64
N PRO A 128 6.51 -20.80 9.95
CA PRO A 128 6.23 -22.16 10.40
C PRO A 128 4.97 -22.79 9.79
N ILE A 129 3.88 -22.02 9.66
CA ILE A 129 2.63 -22.50 9.06
C ILE A 129 2.82 -22.89 7.59
N MET A 130 3.67 -22.16 6.88
CA MET A 130 4.00 -22.40 5.47
C MET A 130 5.11 -23.45 5.27
N GLY A 131 5.55 -24.14 6.33
CA GLY A 131 6.59 -25.17 6.24
C GLY A 131 8.02 -24.62 6.09
N ALA A 132 8.23 -23.30 6.22
CA ALA A 132 9.55 -22.69 6.15
C ALA A 132 10.36 -22.80 7.46
N GLY A 133 9.75 -23.34 8.52
CA GLY A 133 10.35 -23.44 9.84
C GLY A 133 10.47 -22.11 10.59
N PHE A 134 11.04 -22.15 11.79
CA PHE A 134 11.26 -20.94 12.59
C PHE A 134 12.32 -20.05 11.92
N LEU A 135 12.01 -18.76 11.73
CA LEU A 135 12.88 -17.81 11.02
C LEU A 135 13.24 -18.20 9.57
N GLY A 136 12.55 -19.17 8.96
CA GLY A 136 12.88 -19.63 7.61
C GLY A 136 14.03 -20.64 7.55
N ALA A 137 14.36 -21.28 8.68
CA ALA A 137 15.48 -22.22 8.78
C ALA A 137 15.37 -23.41 7.82
N ASP A 138 14.15 -23.88 7.54
CA ASP A 138 13.93 -25.07 6.71
C ASP A 138 14.05 -24.77 5.21
N ILE A 139 14.10 -23.49 4.82
CA ILE A 139 14.32 -23.07 3.43
C ILE A 139 15.77 -23.32 2.99
N GLY A 140 16.73 -23.32 3.92
CA GLY A 140 18.15 -23.47 3.59
C GLY A 140 18.79 -22.22 2.94
N ALA A 141 18.06 -21.10 2.85
CA ALA A 141 18.52 -19.83 2.29
C ALA A 141 19.35 -18.96 3.27
N GLY A 142 19.85 -19.55 4.35
CA GLY A 142 20.59 -18.84 5.39
C GLY A 142 19.76 -17.71 6.03
N PRO A 143 20.33 -16.50 6.25
CA PRO A 143 19.60 -15.38 6.86
C PRO A 143 18.70 -14.62 5.87
N LEU A 144 18.73 -14.95 4.58
CA LEU A 144 18.04 -14.17 3.54
C LEU A 144 16.52 -14.10 3.73
N PRO A 145 15.79 -15.17 4.15
CA PRO A 145 14.35 -15.07 4.39
C PRO A 145 13.99 -14.01 5.43
N VAL A 146 14.73 -13.94 6.54
CA VAL A 146 14.51 -12.95 7.60
C VAL A 146 14.83 -11.55 7.10
N LEU A 147 15.96 -11.36 6.43
CA LEU A 147 16.39 -10.05 5.92
C LEU A 147 15.44 -9.53 4.84
N GLY A 148 15.07 -10.36 3.87
CA GLY A 148 14.13 -9.98 2.82
C GLY A 148 12.76 -9.60 3.40
N ASN A 149 12.27 -10.39 4.35
CA ASN A 149 11.01 -10.10 5.03
C ASN A 149 11.09 -8.83 5.89
N LEU A 150 12.22 -8.56 6.55
CA LEU A 150 12.45 -7.31 7.28
C LEU A 150 12.40 -6.11 6.35
N VAL A 151 13.12 -6.16 5.23
CA VAL A 151 13.13 -5.08 4.23
C VAL A 151 11.72 -4.80 3.71
N ALA A 152 10.97 -5.85 3.35
CA ALA A 152 9.59 -5.70 2.88
C ALA A 152 8.69 -4.97 3.89
N HIS A 153 8.79 -5.33 5.18
CA HIS A 153 7.99 -4.69 6.24
C HIS A 153 8.47 -3.28 6.59
N VAL A 154 9.77 -3.02 6.55
CA VAL A 154 10.31 -1.66 6.71
C VAL A 154 9.79 -0.74 5.60
N VAL A 155 9.78 -1.20 4.35
CA VAL A 155 9.23 -0.45 3.21
C VAL A 155 7.72 -0.21 3.41
N PHE A 156 6.96 -1.27 3.72
CA PHE A 156 5.52 -1.15 4.01
C PHE A 156 5.26 -0.10 5.09
N GLY A 157 5.93 -0.22 6.25
CA GLY A 157 5.77 0.69 7.38
C GLY A 157 6.15 2.12 7.04
N ALA A 158 7.33 2.32 6.43
CA ALA A 158 7.81 3.65 6.07
C ALA A 158 6.84 4.37 5.13
N VAL A 159 6.36 3.68 4.09
CA VAL A 159 5.41 4.23 3.12
C VAL A 159 4.07 4.52 3.78
N LEU A 160 3.53 3.57 4.55
CA LEU A 160 2.26 3.74 5.26
C LEU A 160 2.29 4.98 6.16
N GLY A 161 3.31 5.11 7.02
CA GLY A 161 3.41 6.23 7.94
C GLY A 161 3.74 7.55 7.26
N PHE A 162 4.48 7.53 6.14
CA PHE A 162 4.76 8.73 5.34
C PHE A 162 3.48 9.32 4.73
N PHE A 163 2.67 8.49 4.06
CA PHE A 163 1.42 8.95 3.45
C PHE A 163 0.38 9.38 4.49
N PHE A 164 0.38 8.75 5.66
CA PHE A 164 -0.47 9.18 6.76
C PHE A 164 -0.10 10.59 7.26
N ALA A 165 1.20 10.87 7.42
CA ALA A 165 1.68 12.17 7.89
C ALA A 165 1.51 13.29 6.85
N ILE A 166 1.54 12.99 5.55
CA ILE A 166 1.23 13.99 4.51
C ILE A 166 -0.21 14.45 4.63
N GLU A 167 -1.17 13.53 4.76
CA GLU A 167 -2.57 13.92 4.81
C GLU A 167 -2.88 14.70 6.10
N GLU A 168 -2.33 14.25 7.24
CA GLU A 168 -2.50 14.95 8.52
C GLU A 168 -1.87 16.35 8.52
N GLY A 169 -0.67 16.49 7.95
CA GLY A 169 0.03 17.77 7.82
C GLY A 169 -0.60 18.73 6.80
N SER A 170 -1.41 18.20 5.87
CA SER A 170 -2.09 19.01 4.85
C SER A 170 -3.25 19.84 5.40
N GLY A 171 -3.67 19.62 6.65
CA GLY A 171 -4.58 20.50 7.39
C GLY A 171 -5.74 21.02 6.53
N ILE A 172 -6.52 20.11 5.95
CA ILE A 172 -7.69 20.45 5.13
C ILE A 172 -8.57 21.35 6.00
N SER A 173 -8.76 22.59 5.56
CA SER A 173 -9.55 23.55 6.31
C SER A 173 -11.01 23.11 6.25
N ASP A 174 -11.73 23.24 7.36
CA ASP A 174 -13.09 22.69 7.52
C ASP A 174 -14.14 23.57 6.79
N ASP A 175 -13.80 24.05 5.58
CA ASP A 175 -14.65 24.88 4.75
C ASP A 175 -15.59 23.97 3.92
N ALA A 176 -16.89 24.25 3.98
CA ALA A 176 -17.91 23.42 3.32
C ALA A 176 -17.73 23.33 1.78
N SER A 177 -17.00 24.27 1.18
CA SER A 177 -16.58 24.22 -0.23
C SER A 177 -15.43 23.26 -0.49
N GLU A 178 -14.49 23.09 0.46
CA GLU A 178 -13.41 22.09 0.36
C GLU A 178 -13.98 20.67 0.48
N HIS A 179 -14.98 20.44 1.34
CA HIS A 179 -15.65 19.12 1.44
C HIS A 179 -16.35 18.69 0.14
N GLN A 180 -16.95 19.63 -0.61
CA GLN A 180 -17.53 19.30 -1.92
C GLN A 180 -16.47 19.01 -2.98
N ALA A 181 -15.36 19.75 -2.97
CA ALA A 181 -14.24 19.55 -3.89
C ALA A 181 -13.42 18.28 -3.59
N SER A 182 -13.28 17.91 -2.31
CA SER A 182 -12.70 16.63 -1.93
C SER A 182 -13.61 15.47 -2.31
N ALA A 183 -14.93 15.58 -2.15
CA ALA A 183 -15.87 14.52 -2.50
C ALA A 183 -15.92 14.23 -4.03
N SER A 184 -15.74 15.24 -4.88
CA SER A 184 -15.65 15.06 -6.33
C SER A 184 -14.31 14.42 -6.75
N SER A 185 -13.20 14.85 -6.14
CA SER A 185 -11.86 14.30 -6.35
C SER A 185 -11.72 12.86 -5.84
N GLU A 186 -12.36 12.52 -4.71
CA GLU A 186 -12.45 11.16 -4.18
C GLU A 186 -13.19 10.24 -5.14
N ARG A 187 -14.35 10.66 -5.65
CA ARG A 187 -15.10 9.89 -6.64
C ARG A 187 -14.30 9.73 -7.92
N GLY A 188 -13.65 10.79 -8.40
CA GLY A 188 -12.78 10.76 -9.56
C GLY A 188 -11.64 9.75 -9.38
N THR A 189 -10.93 9.81 -8.25
CA THR A 189 -9.84 8.90 -7.90
C THR A 189 -10.32 7.44 -7.81
N ALA A 190 -11.45 7.19 -7.14
CA ALA A 190 -12.02 5.85 -7.02
C ALA A 190 -12.45 5.27 -8.38
N LEU A 191 -13.13 6.07 -9.21
CA LEU A 191 -13.52 5.67 -10.57
C LEU A 191 -12.27 5.45 -11.44
N GLY A 192 -11.26 6.30 -11.27
CA GLY A 192 -9.97 6.20 -11.93
C GLY A 192 -9.23 4.92 -11.58
N ILE A 193 -9.14 4.55 -10.30
CA ILE A 193 -8.56 3.27 -9.85
C ILE A 193 -9.28 2.08 -10.49
N LEU A 194 -10.62 2.11 -10.52
CA LEU A 194 -11.43 1.03 -11.11
C LEU A 194 -11.19 0.90 -12.62
N ILE A 195 -11.33 2.00 -13.36
CA ILE A 195 -11.18 2.01 -14.82
C ILE A 195 -9.73 1.69 -15.19
N GLY A 196 -8.78 2.37 -14.55
CA GLY A 196 -7.36 2.17 -14.74
C GLY A 196 -6.94 0.73 -14.43
N GLY A 197 -7.44 0.16 -13.33
CA GLY A 197 -7.18 -1.24 -12.98
C GLY A 197 -7.68 -2.22 -14.04
N VAL A 198 -8.88 -2.02 -14.57
CA VAL A 198 -9.44 -2.85 -15.65
C VAL A 198 -8.65 -2.70 -16.95
N VAL A 199 -8.35 -1.46 -17.38
CA VAL A 199 -7.56 -1.19 -18.59
C VAL A 199 -6.16 -1.77 -18.46
N GLY A 200 -5.55 -1.59 -17.28
CA GLY A 200 -4.28 -2.16 -16.91
C GLY A 200 -4.29 -3.69 -17.00
N ALA A 201 -5.32 -4.35 -16.45
CA ALA A 201 -5.49 -5.79 -16.56
C ALA A 201 -5.49 -6.28 -18.01
N ILE A 202 -6.27 -5.61 -18.86
CA ILE A 202 -6.41 -5.93 -20.28
C ILE A 202 -5.08 -5.72 -20.99
N GLY A 203 -4.39 -4.61 -20.74
CA GLY A 203 -3.08 -4.31 -21.33
C GLY A 203 -2.01 -5.31 -20.91
N GLY A 204 -1.92 -5.60 -19.61
CA GLY A 204 -1.00 -6.60 -19.08
C GLY A 204 -1.25 -8.00 -19.65
N TYR A 205 -2.52 -8.41 -19.77
CA TYR A 205 -2.91 -9.68 -20.38
C TYR A 205 -2.59 -9.73 -21.88
N ALA A 206 -2.82 -8.63 -22.60
CA ALA A 206 -2.58 -8.56 -24.04
C ALA A 206 -1.09 -8.59 -24.41
N ILE A 207 -0.23 -8.00 -23.56
CA ILE A 207 1.23 -7.96 -23.77
C ILE A 207 1.89 -9.24 -23.26
N ALA A 208 1.24 -9.98 -22.35
CA ALA A 208 1.80 -11.17 -21.73
C ALA A 208 2.43 -12.21 -22.70
N PRO A 209 1.82 -12.54 -23.86
CA PRO A 209 2.42 -13.49 -24.82
C PRO A 209 3.78 -13.05 -25.37
N THR A 210 4.08 -11.75 -25.35
CA THR A 210 5.38 -11.21 -25.81
C THR A 210 6.46 -11.24 -24.73
N MET A 211 6.06 -11.57 -23.49
CA MET A 211 6.89 -11.61 -22.29
C MET A 211 6.75 -12.95 -21.56
N ASP A 212 6.35 -14.02 -22.27
CA ASP A 212 6.16 -15.36 -21.69
C ASP A 212 7.47 -15.90 -21.08
N ASP A 213 8.65 -15.36 -21.47
CA ASP A 213 9.96 -15.67 -20.87
C ASP A 213 10.23 -14.95 -19.53
N LEU A 214 9.49 -13.88 -19.21
CA LEU A 214 9.73 -13.03 -18.04
C LEU A 214 8.80 -13.34 -16.87
N ALA A 215 7.52 -13.62 -17.15
CA ALA A 215 6.53 -13.92 -16.13
C ALA A 215 5.28 -14.59 -16.73
N SER A 216 4.53 -15.32 -15.89
CA SER A 216 3.27 -15.93 -16.31
C SER A 216 2.20 -14.88 -16.64
N ARG A 217 1.28 -15.20 -17.56
CA ARG A 217 0.23 -14.26 -17.99
C ARG A 217 -0.60 -13.66 -16.85
N PRO A 218 -0.97 -14.40 -15.78
CA PRO A 218 -1.64 -13.81 -14.63
C PRO A 218 -0.81 -12.76 -13.90
N VAL A 219 0.51 -12.96 -13.79
CA VAL A 219 1.44 -12.01 -13.16
C VAL A 219 1.48 -10.71 -13.97
N LEU A 220 1.60 -10.82 -15.29
CA LEU A 220 1.65 -9.65 -16.18
C LEU A 220 0.31 -8.91 -16.26
N ALA A 221 -0.81 -9.63 -16.26
CA ALA A 221 -2.14 -9.03 -16.16
C ALA A 221 -2.30 -8.24 -14.86
N LEU A 222 -1.84 -8.78 -13.72
CA LEU A 222 -1.93 -8.07 -12.45
C LEU A 222 -0.94 -6.90 -12.35
N ALA A 223 0.29 -7.04 -12.84
CA ALA A 223 1.22 -5.90 -12.96
C ALA A 223 0.54 -4.78 -13.76
N GLY A 224 -0.15 -5.15 -14.84
CA GLY A 224 -1.06 -4.29 -15.57
C GLY A 224 -2.13 -3.66 -14.68
N VAL A 225 -2.91 -4.45 -13.91
CA VAL A 225 -3.93 -3.94 -12.98
C VAL A 225 -3.36 -2.89 -12.04
N LEU A 226 -2.22 -3.17 -11.41
CA LEU A 226 -1.64 -2.28 -10.40
C LEU A 226 -1.11 -0.99 -11.02
N THR A 227 -0.39 -1.09 -12.14
CA THR A 227 0.09 0.08 -12.90
C THR A 227 -1.08 0.90 -13.42
N GLY A 228 -2.10 0.24 -13.97
CA GLY A 228 -3.30 0.88 -14.47
C GLY A 228 -4.10 1.55 -13.36
N ALA A 229 -4.27 0.91 -12.21
CA ALA A 229 -4.95 1.48 -11.04
C ALA A 229 -4.21 2.72 -10.52
N ALA A 230 -2.88 2.71 -10.49
CA ALA A 230 -2.07 3.85 -10.09
C ALA A 230 -2.19 5.04 -11.07
N ILE A 231 -2.09 4.78 -12.39
CA ILE A 231 -2.30 5.81 -13.43
C ILE A 231 -3.74 6.33 -13.37
N GLY A 232 -4.70 5.43 -13.19
CA GLY A 232 -6.11 5.73 -13.07
C GLY A 232 -6.41 6.62 -11.86
N ALA A 233 -5.81 6.33 -10.69
CA ALA A 233 -5.92 7.18 -9.51
C ALA A 233 -5.46 8.62 -9.80
N LEU A 234 -4.32 8.77 -10.49
CA LEU A 234 -3.78 10.09 -10.87
C LEU A 234 -4.71 10.83 -11.84
N ILE A 235 -5.15 10.18 -12.92
CA ILE A 235 -6.06 10.80 -13.90
C ILE A 235 -7.41 11.14 -13.25
N GLY A 236 -7.94 10.21 -12.47
CA GLY A 236 -9.20 10.36 -11.75
C GLY A 236 -9.19 11.57 -10.81
N SER A 237 -8.12 11.72 -10.03
CA SER A 237 -7.92 12.88 -9.16
C SER A 237 -7.89 14.20 -9.95
N LEU A 238 -7.15 14.24 -11.07
CA LEU A 238 -7.05 15.44 -11.92
C LEU A 238 -8.40 15.82 -12.56
N THR A 239 -9.15 14.84 -13.08
CA THR A 239 -10.46 15.08 -13.71
C THR A 239 -11.54 15.52 -12.72
N GLY A 240 -11.46 15.06 -11.47
CA GLY A 240 -12.34 15.52 -10.39
C GLY A 240 -12.20 17.02 -10.16
N MET A 241 -10.96 17.51 -10.08
CA MET A 241 -10.68 18.93 -9.85
C MET A 241 -11.16 19.84 -10.99
N THR A 242 -10.96 19.45 -12.26
CA THR A 242 -11.38 20.29 -13.40
C THR A 242 -12.89 20.45 -13.53
N THR A 243 -13.66 19.46 -13.07
CA THR A 243 -15.13 19.50 -13.16
C THR A 243 -15.72 20.54 -12.21
N ASP A 244 -15.07 20.77 -11.07
CA ASP A 244 -15.51 21.73 -10.07
C ASP A 244 -15.16 23.17 -10.46
N GLU A 245 -13.99 23.41 -11.05
CA GLU A 245 -13.60 24.73 -11.58
C GLU A 245 -14.62 25.22 -12.63
N ASP A 246 -15.03 24.34 -13.55
CA ASP A 246 -16.02 24.65 -14.59
C ASP A 246 -17.42 24.94 -14.01
N THR A 247 -17.77 24.24 -12.93
CA THR A 247 -19.05 24.40 -12.24
C THR A 247 -19.10 25.74 -11.49
N ALA A 248 -18.01 26.11 -10.82
CA ALA A 248 -17.85 27.39 -10.14
C ALA A 248 -17.90 28.57 -11.12
N ALA A 249 -17.15 28.49 -12.24
CA ALA A 249 -17.12 29.54 -13.27
C ALA A 249 -18.50 29.78 -13.93
N ARG A 250 -19.34 28.75 -14.05
CA ARG A 250 -20.71 28.87 -14.57
C ARG A 250 -21.69 29.50 -13.58
N ALA A 251 -21.48 29.29 -12.28
CA ALA A 251 -22.33 29.87 -11.23
C ALA A 251 -22.12 31.38 -11.09
N ASP A 252 -20.88 31.85 -11.22
CA ASP A 252 -20.52 33.27 -11.10
C ASP A 252 -21.06 34.11 -12.29
N ARG A 253 -21.09 33.52 -13.49
CA ARG A 253 -21.60 34.17 -14.71
C ARG A 253 -23.13 34.38 -14.73
N LYS A 254 -23.86 33.88 -13.72
CA LYS A 254 -25.32 34.03 -13.56
C LYS A 254 -25.70 35.07 -12.49
N ARG A 255 -24.74 35.67 -11.79
CA ARG A 255 -24.95 36.77 -10.85
C ARG A 255 -24.68 38.12 -11.52
#